data_AF-A0A1I5ZAN1-F1
#
_entry.id   AF-A0A1I5ZAN1-F1
#
_cell.length_a   1.000
_cell.length_b   1.000
_cell.length_c   1.000
_cell.angle_alpha   90.00
_cell.angle_beta   90.00
_cell.angle_gamma   90.00
#
_symmetry.space_group_name_H-M   'P 1'
#
loop_
_entity.id
_entity.type
_entity.pdbx_description
1 polymer ?
#
loop_
_entity_poly.entity_id
_entity_poly.type
_entity_poly.pdbx_seq_one_letter_code
_entity_poly.pdbx_strand_id
1 'polypeptide(L)'
;MKTTFLVCCLLWFSLPAWACSCVSERISEKAKISKEYEQAALVFTGRLVRAEPITTTDTAHVRSLVSGQDTVITSRRAAVRYTFAVIQLIKGQQTGTEVQVISDNTSCGVNLAVGTERLMYAYAVTEDANPRGAVKKVAPYYATDVCSRHQQLRYTRGSELRQLRRLAQKG
;
A
#
# COMPACT_ATOMS: atom_id res chain seq x y z
N MET A 1 41.44 -33.39 21.14
CA MET A 1 41.38 -32.38 20.05
C MET A 1 40.17 -32.64 19.16
N LYS A 2 38.97 -32.17 19.53
CA LYS A 2 37.75 -32.29 18.69
C LYS A 2 36.77 -31.18 19.05
N THR A 3 37.06 -29.94 18.63
CA THR A 3 36.13 -28.79 18.78
C THR A 3 36.40 -27.79 17.65
N THR A 4 36.23 -28.20 16.40
CA THR A 4 36.45 -27.30 15.25
C THR A 4 35.62 -27.70 14.02
N PHE A 5 34.39 -28.20 14.19
CA PHE A 5 33.55 -28.60 13.04
C PHE A 5 32.09 -28.16 13.11
N LEU A 6 31.75 -27.19 13.97
CA LEU A 6 30.36 -26.74 14.18
C LEU A 6 30.11 -25.27 13.84
N VAL A 7 31.12 -24.55 13.33
CA VAL A 7 31.02 -23.11 13.03
C VAL A 7 30.79 -22.81 11.54
N CYS A 8 31.02 -23.78 10.63
CA CYS A 8 30.86 -23.56 9.19
C CYS A 8 29.41 -23.62 8.67
N CYS A 9 28.44 -24.18 9.41
CA CYS A 9 27.07 -24.35 8.92
C CYS A 9 26.14 -23.15 9.16
N LEU A 10 26.57 -22.11 9.86
CA LEU A 10 25.72 -20.96 10.22
C LEU A 10 25.82 -19.76 9.25
N LEU A 11 26.63 -19.85 8.19
CA LEU A 11 26.91 -18.71 7.31
C LEU A 11 26.20 -18.74 5.95
N TRP A 12 25.27 -19.67 5.69
CA TRP A 12 24.76 -19.90 4.33
C TRP A 12 23.34 -19.47 3.98
N PHE A 13 22.60 -18.80 4.86
CA PHE A 13 21.26 -18.31 4.50
C PHE A 13 21.01 -16.86 4.94
N SER A 14 21.86 -15.93 4.49
CA SER A 14 21.46 -14.52 4.41
C SER A 14 20.68 -14.30 3.11
N LEU A 15 19.41 -14.73 3.09
CA LEU A 15 18.49 -14.24 2.07
C LEU A 15 18.39 -12.72 2.21
N PRO A 16 18.46 -11.93 1.13
CA PRO A 16 18.22 -10.49 1.20
C PRO A 16 16.74 -10.28 1.54
N ALA A 17 16.44 -10.13 2.83
CA ALA A 17 15.15 -9.65 3.28
C ALA A 17 15.10 -8.14 2.97
N TRP A 18 14.53 -7.79 1.82
CA TRP A 18 14.15 -6.42 1.54
C TRP A 18 12.99 -6.09 2.47
N ALA A 19 13.30 -5.51 3.63
CA ALA A 19 12.31 -5.04 4.56
C ALA A 19 11.89 -3.62 4.17
N CYS A 20 10.59 -3.40 3.95
CA CYS A 20 10.09 -2.04 3.84
C CYS A 20 10.21 -1.35 5.19
N SER A 21 11.03 -0.29 5.24
CA SER A 21 11.17 0.56 6.41
C SER A 21 10.23 1.75 6.29
N CYS A 22 9.23 1.82 7.16
CA CYS A 22 8.37 2.99 7.24
C CYS A 22 9.04 4.04 8.14
N VAL A 23 9.13 5.27 7.66
CA VAL A 23 9.70 6.38 8.45
C VAL A 23 8.73 6.71 9.58
N SER A 24 9.11 6.35 10.82
CA SER A 24 8.36 6.73 12.01
C SER A 24 8.88 8.06 12.54
N GLU A 25 8.10 9.13 12.42
CA GLU A 25 8.40 10.41 13.05
C GLU A 25 8.03 10.39 14.54
N ARG A 26 8.83 11.06 15.38
CA ARG A 26 8.52 11.26 16.80
C ARG A 26 7.52 12.41 16.98
N ILE A 27 6.28 12.17 16.56
CA ILE A 27 5.15 13.10 16.71
C ILE A 27 4.02 12.48 17.54
N SER A 28 3.11 13.31 18.06
CA SER A 28 1.94 12.82 18.77
C SER A 28 1.04 11.96 17.86
N GLU A 29 0.34 10.98 18.43
CA GLU A 29 -0.59 10.12 17.69
C GLU A 29 -1.65 10.94 16.94
N LYS A 30 -2.12 12.03 17.55
CA LYS A 30 -3.05 12.97 16.93
C LYS A 30 -2.44 13.59 15.67
N ALA A 31 -1.21 14.08 15.75
CA ALA A 31 -0.52 14.66 14.59
C ALA A 31 -0.30 13.61 13.49
N LYS A 32 0.05 12.37 13.87
CA LYS A 32 0.20 11.25 12.94
C LYS A 32 -1.09 10.95 12.19
N ILE A 33 -2.22 10.80 12.90
CA ILE A 33 -3.54 10.56 12.29
C ILE A 33 -3.90 11.68 11.31
N SER A 34 -3.67 12.95 11.69
CA SER A 34 -3.95 14.09 10.80
C SER A 34 -3.09 14.06 9.53
N LYS A 35 -1.78 13.80 9.67
CA LYS A 35 -0.86 13.73 8.54
C LYS A 35 -1.24 12.62 7.55
N GLU A 36 -1.51 11.42 8.06
CA GLU A 36 -1.92 10.30 7.22
C GLU A 36 -3.30 10.52 6.60
N TYR A 37 -4.22 11.18 7.32
CA TYR A 37 -5.50 11.59 6.76
C TYR A 37 -5.35 12.59 5.61
N GLU A 38 -4.43 13.56 5.71
CA GLU A 38 -4.16 14.53 4.66
C GLU A 38 -3.60 13.87 3.41
N GLN A 39 -2.64 12.96 3.57
CA GLN A 39 -1.98 12.22 2.49
C GLN A 39 -2.91 11.20 1.79
N ALA A 40 -3.88 10.63 2.52
CA ALA A 40 -4.83 9.68 1.95
C ALA A 40 -5.79 10.37 0.99
N ALA A 41 -6.05 9.75 -0.17
CA ALA A 41 -7.11 10.18 -1.08
C ALA A 41 -8.48 9.66 -0.65
N LEU A 42 -8.50 8.51 0.03
CA LEU A 42 -9.70 7.83 0.50
C LEU A 42 -9.47 7.31 1.93
N VAL A 43 -10.42 7.59 2.82
CA VAL A 43 -10.42 7.04 4.19
C VAL A 43 -11.80 6.47 4.47
N PHE A 44 -11.88 5.22 4.89
CA PHE A 44 -13.14 4.55 5.13
C PHE A 44 -13.01 3.42 6.15
N THR A 45 -14.14 3.00 6.69
CA THR A 45 -14.27 1.71 7.36
C THR A 45 -15.06 0.76 6.49
N GLY A 46 -14.65 -0.50 6.42
CA GLY A 46 -15.31 -1.48 5.57
C GLY A 46 -14.92 -2.90 5.92
N ARG A 47 -15.72 -3.85 5.43
CA ARG A 47 -15.44 -5.27 5.54
C ARG A 47 -14.77 -5.76 4.27
N LEU A 48 -13.63 -6.43 4.41
CA LEU A 48 -12.96 -7.05 3.27
C LEU A 48 -13.77 -8.26 2.79
N VAL A 49 -14.35 -8.20 1.58
CA VAL A 49 -15.21 -9.26 1.04
C VAL A 49 -14.50 -10.13 0.00
N ARG A 50 -13.48 -9.59 -0.68
CA ARG A 50 -12.71 -10.31 -1.70
C ARG A 50 -11.26 -9.87 -1.71
N ALA A 51 -10.35 -10.82 -1.87
CA ALA A 51 -8.94 -10.59 -2.15
C ALA A 51 -8.56 -11.45 -3.35
N GLU A 52 -8.09 -10.83 -4.44
CA GLU A 52 -7.77 -11.53 -5.68
C GLU A 52 -6.38 -11.14 -6.17
N PRO A 53 -5.51 -12.12 -6.52
CA PRO A 53 -4.23 -11.82 -7.12
C PRO A 53 -4.45 -11.25 -8.52
N ILE A 54 -3.75 -10.18 -8.83
CA ILE A 54 -3.75 -9.52 -10.12
C ILE A 54 -2.31 -9.30 -10.59
N THR A 55 -2.14 -9.03 -11.87
CA THR A 55 -0.85 -8.56 -12.42
C THR A 55 -1.02 -7.13 -12.87
N THR A 56 -0.25 -6.22 -12.27
CA THR A 56 -0.12 -4.85 -12.73
C THR A 56 1.10 -4.73 -13.63
N THR A 57 1.13 -3.71 -14.48
CA THR A 57 2.26 -3.42 -15.36
C THR A 57 2.73 -2.01 -15.05
N ASP A 58 3.94 -1.89 -14.53
CA ASP A 58 4.60 -0.61 -14.29
C ASP A 58 5.58 -0.34 -15.44
N THR A 59 5.75 0.93 -15.80
CA THR A 59 6.67 1.36 -16.84
C THR A 59 7.56 2.48 -16.32
N ALA A 60 8.86 2.21 -16.21
CA ALA A 60 9.84 3.18 -15.75
C ALA A 60 10.69 3.68 -16.93
N HIS A 61 10.84 5.00 -17.03
CA HIS A 61 11.84 5.62 -17.89
C HIS A 61 13.18 5.64 -17.14
N VAL A 62 14.14 4.88 -17.65
CA VAL A 62 15.48 4.83 -17.08
C VAL A 62 16.44 5.44 -18.08
N ARG A 63 17.02 6.58 -17.69
CA ARG A 63 18.09 7.22 -18.43
C ARG A 63 19.42 6.58 -18.06
N SER A 64 20.11 6.01 -19.05
CA SER A 64 21.44 5.49 -18.84
C SER A 64 22.41 6.63 -18.52
N LEU A 65 23.06 6.56 -17.36
CA LEU A 65 24.12 7.52 -16.99
C LEU A 65 25.36 7.40 -17.87
N VAL A 66 25.55 6.28 -18.56
CA VAL A 66 26.73 6.00 -19.40
C VAL A 66 26.50 6.39 -20.86
N SER A 67 25.35 6.03 -21.44
CA SER A 67 25.06 6.29 -22.87
C SER A 67 24.16 7.50 -23.09
N GLY A 68 23.56 8.06 -22.03
CA GLY A 68 22.57 9.14 -22.13
C GLY A 68 21.24 8.72 -22.75
N GLN A 69 21.09 7.47 -23.20
CA GLN A 69 19.89 6.94 -23.83
C GLN A 69 18.78 6.68 -22.80
N ASP A 70 17.57 7.06 -23.15
CA ASP A 70 16.36 6.72 -22.41
C ASP A 70 15.87 5.34 -22.83
N THR A 71 15.76 4.44 -21.86
CA THR A 71 15.17 3.12 -22.03
C THR A 71 13.87 3.04 -21.23
N VAL A 72 12.87 2.40 -21.84
CA VAL A 72 11.59 2.15 -21.21
C VAL A 72 11.60 0.72 -20.68
N ILE A 73 11.59 0.56 -19.36
CA ILE A 73 11.52 -0.74 -18.71
C ILE A 73 10.07 -1.01 -18.35
N THR A 74 9.49 -2.06 -18.93
CA THR A 74 8.16 -2.54 -18.55
C THR A 74 8.30 -3.70 -17.57
N SER A 75 7.76 -3.56 -16.38
CA SER A 75 7.83 -4.55 -15.31
C SER A 75 6.43 -5.04 -14.96
N ARG A 76 6.20 -6.36 -15.05
CA ARG A 76 4.99 -6.98 -14.49
C ARG A 76 5.16 -7.17 -13.00
N ARG A 77 4.24 -6.64 -12.20
CA ARG A 77 4.23 -6.82 -10.74
C ARG A 77 3.03 -7.65 -10.34
N ALA A 78 3.25 -8.62 -9.45
CA ALA A 78 2.17 -9.30 -8.79
C ALA A 78 1.59 -8.37 -7.72
N ALA A 79 0.27 -8.19 -7.72
CA ALA A 79 -0.42 -7.38 -6.73
C ALA A 79 -1.68 -8.11 -6.26
N VAL A 80 -2.30 -7.62 -5.20
CA VAL A 80 -3.58 -8.12 -4.71
C VAL A 80 -4.59 -6.98 -4.79
N ARG A 81 -5.74 -7.26 -5.41
CA ARG A 81 -6.90 -6.35 -5.37
C ARG A 81 -7.80 -6.76 -4.21
N TYR A 82 -8.00 -5.84 -3.29
CA TYR A 82 -8.90 -5.98 -2.16
C TYR A 82 -10.21 -5.26 -2.45
N THR A 83 -11.33 -5.96 -2.33
CA THR A 83 -12.68 -5.36 -2.46
C THR A 83 -13.32 -5.27 -1.10
N PHE A 84 -13.67 -4.06 -0.68
CA PHE A 84 -14.30 -3.78 0.60
C PHE A 84 -15.76 -3.39 0.41
N ALA A 85 -16.67 -4.02 1.15
CA ALA A 85 -17.99 -3.48 1.38
C ALA A 85 -17.88 -2.34 2.40
N VAL A 86 -18.24 -1.13 1.99
CA VAL A 86 -18.01 0.08 2.79
C VAL A 86 -19.09 0.23 3.85
N ILE A 87 -18.66 0.35 5.11
CA ILE A 87 -19.53 0.58 6.27
C ILE A 87 -19.69 2.09 6.51
N GLN A 88 -18.58 2.83 6.48
CA GLN A 88 -18.60 4.28 6.63
C GLN A 88 -17.48 4.90 5.79
N LEU A 89 -17.85 5.78 4.86
CA LEU A 89 -16.91 6.67 4.17
C LEU A 89 -16.57 7.86 5.08
N ILE A 90 -15.28 8.17 5.24
CA ILE A 90 -14.78 9.25 6.09
C ILE A 90 -14.17 10.37 5.24
N LYS A 91 -13.36 10.02 4.22
CA LYS A 91 -12.74 10.96 3.27
C LYS A 91 -12.82 10.40 1.86
N GLY A 92 -12.94 11.29 0.88
CA GLY A 92 -12.91 10.98 -0.55
C GLY A 92 -14.31 10.79 -1.13
N GLN A 93 -14.37 10.47 -2.42
CA GLN A 93 -15.60 10.13 -3.11
C GLN A 93 -15.55 8.67 -3.53
N GLN A 94 -16.71 8.00 -3.52
CA GLN A 94 -16.85 6.66 -4.06
C GLN A 94 -18.14 6.57 -4.87
N THR A 95 -18.10 5.81 -5.96
CA THR A 95 -19.27 5.47 -6.76
C THR A 95 -19.67 4.03 -6.43
N GLY A 96 -20.60 3.87 -5.48
CA GLY A 96 -21.16 2.57 -5.11
C GLY A 96 -20.94 2.17 -3.64
N THR A 97 -21.26 0.92 -3.33
CA THR A 97 -21.17 0.32 -1.98
C THR A 97 -19.86 -0.40 -1.73
N GLU A 98 -19.04 -0.57 -2.77
CA GLU A 98 -17.77 -1.26 -2.70
C GLU A 98 -16.61 -0.36 -3.14
N VAL A 99 -15.45 -0.57 -2.52
CA VAL A 99 -14.20 0.10 -2.88
C VAL A 99 -13.14 -0.95 -3.18
N GLN A 100 -12.41 -0.74 -4.26
CA GLN A 100 -11.25 -1.55 -4.62
C GLN A 100 -9.97 -0.83 -4.22
N VAL A 101 -9.10 -1.53 -3.49
CA VAL A 101 -7.77 -1.05 -3.09
C VAL A 101 -6.73 -2.07 -3.53
N ILE A 102 -5.68 -1.62 -4.19
CA ILE A 102 -4.59 -2.47 -4.67
C ILE A 102 -3.41 -2.42 -3.69
N SER A 103 -2.78 -3.55 -3.45
CA SER A 103 -1.50 -3.62 -2.74
C SER A 103 -0.50 -4.46 -3.53
N ASP A 104 0.70 -3.94 -3.76
CA ASP A 104 1.78 -4.68 -4.46
C ASP A 104 2.22 -5.88 -3.63
N ASN A 105 2.28 -7.09 -4.18
CA ASN A 105 2.68 -8.28 -3.44
C ASN A 105 4.22 -8.42 -3.30
N THR A 106 4.99 -7.65 -4.07
CA THR A 106 6.43 -7.90 -4.28
C THR A 106 7.36 -6.97 -3.51
N SER A 107 6.92 -5.75 -3.18
CA SER A 107 7.77 -4.76 -2.50
C SER A 107 7.28 -4.48 -1.07
N CYS A 108 6.21 -3.69 -0.94
CA CYS A 108 5.70 -3.18 0.34
C CYS A 108 4.24 -3.55 0.57
N GLY A 109 3.86 -4.74 0.11
CA GLY A 109 2.51 -5.25 0.18
C GLY A 109 1.96 -5.54 1.54
N VAL A 110 0.65 -5.35 1.67
CA VAL A 110 -0.08 -5.79 2.85
C VAL A 110 -0.89 -7.02 2.53
N ASN A 111 -0.84 -8.00 3.43
CA ASN A 111 -1.69 -9.17 3.39
C ASN A 111 -2.89 -8.97 4.32
N LEU A 112 -4.07 -8.83 3.74
CA LEU A 112 -5.31 -8.57 4.47
C LEU A 112 -6.22 -9.80 4.44
N ALA A 113 -6.77 -10.17 5.59
CA ALA A 113 -7.65 -11.33 5.71
C ALA A 113 -9.10 -11.00 5.34
N VAL A 114 -9.66 -11.76 4.41
CA VAL A 114 -11.08 -11.69 4.04
C VAL A 114 -11.97 -11.93 5.27
N GLY A 115 -13.08 -11.21 5.33
CA GLY A 115 -14.03 -11.24 6.43
C GLY A 115 -13.73 -10.24 7.55
N THR A 116 -12.54 -9.61 7.57
CA THR A 116 -12.16 -8.63 8.59
C THR A 116 -12.73 -7.24 8.31
N GLU A 117 -13.20 -6.57 9.36
CA GLU A 117 -13.55 -5.15 9.33
C GLU A 117 -12.31 -4.30 9.61
N ARG A 118 -12.11 -3.24 8.83
CA ARG A 118 -10.89 -2.44 8.86
C ARG A 118 -11.19 -0.96 8.72
N LEU A 119 -10.35 -0.15 9.36
CA LEU A 119 -10.13 1.26 9.02
C LEU A 119 -9.00 1.31 7.98
N MET A 120 -9.29 1.87 6.81
CA MET A 120 -8.39 1.91 5.67
C MET A 120 -8.07 3.36 5.30
N TYR A 121 -6.80 3.61 5.04
CA TYR A 121 -6.30 4.82 4.37
C TYR A 121 -5.71 4.36 3.04
N ALA A 122 -6.17 4.93 1.95
CA ALA A 122 -5.70 4.60 0.62
C ALA A 122 -5.29 5.88 -0.11
N TYR A 123 -4.15 5.83 -0.79
CA TYR A 123 -3.66 6.91 -1.64
C TYR A 123 -4.12 6.66 -3.08
N ALA A 124 -4.26 7.74 -3.86
CA ALA A 124 -4.57 7.64 -5.27
C ALA A 124 -3.29 7.45 -6.07
N VAL A 125 -3.30 6.52 -7.00
CA VAL A 125 -2.23 6.27 -7.96
C VAL A 125 -2.70 6.67 -9.33
N THR A 126 -1.92 7.53 -9.98
CA THR A 126 -2.08 7.91 -11.39
C THR A 126 -0.86 7.41 -12.13
N GLU A 127 -1.04 6.39 -12.95
CA GLU A 127 0.04 5.77 -13.73
C GLU A 127 -0.24 5.86 -15.22
N ASP A 128 0.84 6.02 -15.97
CA ASP A 128 0.85 5.91 -17.42
C ASP A 128 1.53 4.58 -17.78
N ALA A 129 0.79 3.66 -18.40
CA ALA A 129 1.35 2.40 -18.85
C ALA A 129 1.84 2.55 -20.29
N ASN A 130 3.09 2.19 -20.58
CA ASN A 130 3.59 2.18 -21.96
C ASN A 130 4.11 0.79 -22.36
N PRO A 131 3.22 -0.19 -22.57
CA PRO A 131 3.63 -1.56 -22.81
C PRO A 131 4.33 -1.80 -24.16
N ARG A 132 4.21 -0.88 -25.15
CA ARG A 132 4.73 -1.05 -26.53
C ARG A 132 5.00 0.27 -27.29
N GLY A 133 5.41 1.34 -26.63
CA GLY A 133 5.72 2.65 -27.24
C GLY A 133 4.56 3.65 -27.30
N ALA A 134 3.30 3.20 -27.15
CA ALA A 134 2.14 4.08 -26.98
C ALA A 134 1.74 4.19 -25.49
N VAL A 135 1.75 5.42 -24.96
CA VAL A 135 1.29 5.72 -23.60
C VAL A 135 -0.22 5.48 -23.50
N LYS A 136 -0.61 4.51 -22.69
CA LYS A 136 -1.99 4.27 -22.28
C LYS A 136 -2.16 4.77 -20.86
N LYS A 137 -3.00 5.80 -20.69
CA LYS A 137 -3.42 6.26 -19.36
C LYS A 137 -4.11 5.11 -18.63
N VAL A 138 -3.59 4.74 -17.47
CA VAL A 138 -4.29 3.83 -16.56
C VAL A 138 -5.32 4.64 -15.79
N ALA A 139 -6.54 4.12 -15.66
CA ALA A 139 -7.54 4.78 -14.84
C ALA A 139 -7.00 4.91 -13.41
N PRO A 140 -7.11 6.10 -12.77
CA PRO A 140 -6.64 6.28 -11.41
C PRO A 140 -7.26 5.23 -10.49
N TYR A 141 -6.44 4.67 -9.59
CA TYR A 141 -6.89 3.64 -8.66
C TYR A 141 -6.39 3.92 -7.26
N TYR A 142 -7.04 3.31 -6.27
CA TYR A 142 -6.62 3.42 -4.87
C TYR A 142 -5.63 2.31 -4.53
N ALA A 143 -4.57 2.67 -3.82
CA ALA A 143 -3.56 1.73 -3.36
C ALA A 143 -3.26 1.88 -1.87
N THR A 144 -2.66 0.84 -1.30
CA THR A 144 -2.22 0.78 0.10
C THR A 144 -0.98 -0.11 0.21
N ASP A 145 -0.15 0.18 1.21
CA ASP A 145 1.09 -0.52 1.50
C ASP A 145 1.29 -0.64 3.02
N VAL A 146 2.38 -1.31 3.44
CA VAL A 146 2.68 -1.52 4.87
C VAL A 146 2.93 -0.24 5.66
N CYS A 147 3.20 0.88 4.98
CA CYS A 147 3.46 2.18 5.59
C CYS A 147 2.21 3.04 5.70
N SER A 148 1.20 2.75 4.88
CA SER A 148 -0.12 3.34 4.94
C SER A 148 -0.80 2.86 6.22
N ARG A 149 -1.39 3.78 7.00
CA ARG A 149 -2.20 3.37 8.14
C ARG A 149 -3.38 2.54 7.69
N HIS A 150 -3.45 1.35 8.25
CA HIS A 150 -4.61 0.50 8.19
C HIS A 150 -4.64 -0.35 9.46
N GLN A 151 -5.82 -0.65 9.97
CA GLN A 151 -5.93 -1.52 11.13
C GLN A 151 -7.29 -2.19 11.17
N GLN A 152 -7.36 -3.34 11.86
CA GLN A 152 -8.65 -3.96 12.10
C GLN A 152 -9.49 -3.04 13.00
N LEU A 153 -10.76 -2.90 12.67
CA LEU A 153 -11.64 -1.92 13.31
C LEU A 153 -11.77 -2.16 14.82
N ARG A 154 -11.71 -3.43 15.26
CA ARG A 154 -11.71 -3.82 16.68
C ARG A 154 -10.53 -3.24 17.49
N TYR A 155 -9.44 -2.87 16.83
CA TYR A 155 -8.26 -2.25 17.47
C TYR A 155 -8.23 -0.73 17.29
N THR A 156 -9.17 -0.17 16.53
CA THR A 156 -9.29 1.28 16.36
C THR A 156 -9.82 1.92 17.61
N ARG A 157 -9.06 2.86 18.17
CA ARG A 157 -9.50 3.63 19.34
C ARG A 157 -10.67 4.53 18.94
N GLY A 158 -11.70 4.61 19.79
CA GLY A 158 -12.82 5.53 19.55
C GLY A 158 -12.39 7.00 19.45
N SER A 159 -11.28 7.39 20.08
CA SER A 159 -10.69 8.73 19.94
C SER A 159 -10.18 9.02 18.53
N GLU A 160 -9.62 8.02 17.85
CA GLU A 160 -9.16 8.15 16.45
C GLU A 160 -10.36 8.37 15.51
N LEU A 161 -11.42 7.58 15.64
CA LEU A 161 -12.64 7.77 14.83
C LEU A 161 -13.27 9.15 15.06
N ARG A 162 -13.28 9.63 16.31
CA ARG A 162 -13.74 11.00 16.60
C ARG A 162 -12.87 12.07 15.96
N GLN A 163 -11.55 11.88 15.97
CA GLN A 163 -10.63 12.80 15.31
C GLN A 163 -10.86 12.83 13.80
N LEU A 164 -10.98 11.66 13.17
CA LEU A 164 -11.23 11.51 11.74
C LEU A 164 -12.52 12.20 11.31
N ARG A 165 -13.61 12.04 12.08
CA ARG A 165 -14.88 12.75 11.82
C ARG A 165 -14.72 14.28 11.90
N ARG A 166 -13.92 14.78 12.83
CA ARG A 166 -13.64 16.23 12.93
C ARG A 166 -12.80 16.72 11.75
N LEU A 167 -11.88 15.91 11.24
CA LEU A 167 -11.09 16.26 10.05
C LEU A 167 -11.99 16.28 8.81
N ALA A 168 -12.91 15.33 8.68
CA ALA A 168 -13.88 15.26 7.59
C ALA A 168 -14.89 16.42 7.56
N GLN A 169 -15.14 17.08 8.68
CA GLN A 169 -16.02 18.26 8.74
C GLN A 169 -15.32 19.57 8.34
N LYS A 170 -13.98 19.59 8.29
CA LYS A 170 -13.19 20.80 8.05
C LYS A 170 -12.75 20.99 6.60
N GLY A 171 -12.83 19.96 5.78
CA GLY A 171 -12.51 19.97 4.35
C GLY A 171 -13.67 19.45 3.54
#